data_AF-A0A2V7AAL9-F1
#
_entry.id   AF-A0A2V7AAL9-F1
#
_cell.length_a   1.000
_cell.length_b   1.000
_cell.length_c   1.000
_cell.angle_alpha   90.00
_cell.angle_beta   90.00
_cell.angle_gamma   90.00
#
_symmetry.space_group_name_H-M   'P 1'
#
loop_
_entity.id
_entity.type
_entity.pdbx_description
1 polymer ?
#
loop_
_entity_poly.entity_id
_entity_poly.type
_entity_poly.pdbx_seq_one_letter_code
_entity_poly.pdbx_strand_id
1 'polypeptide(L)' 'MQLQIGDRMTDSTGELEVVGRPYTTKGGKNAHVRVQRASQPGVTETKMWGAYEIVSVRRA' A
#
# COMPACT_ATOMS: atom_id res chain seq x y z
N MET A 1 2.17 -10.85 4.57
CA MET A 1 1.88 -9.65 3.77
C MET A 1 1.55 -10.07 2.33
N GLN A 2 0.44 -9.59 1.75
CA GLN A 2 -0.04 -10.03 0.42
C GLN A 2 -0.25 -8.89 -0.59
N LEU A 3 0.12 -7.64 -0.25
CA LEU A 3 0.03 -6.51 -1.17
C LEU A 3 1.02 -6.69 -2.34
N GLN A 4 0.61 -6.25 -3.52
CA GLN A 4 1.35 -6.36 -4.77
C GLN A 4 1.40 -5.00 -5.47
N ILE A 5 2.39 -4.82 -6.34
CA ILE A 5 2.45 -3.63 -7.20
C ILE A 5 1.22 -3.63 -8.12
N GLY A 6 0.58 -2.47 -8.25
CA GLY A 6 -0.67 -2.30 -8.99
C GLY A 6 -1.94 -2.48 -8.14
N ASP A 7 -1.83 -3.00 -6.92
CA ASP A 7 -2.97 -3.05 -5.99
C ASP A 7 -3.49 -1.64 -5.73
N ARG A 8 -4.81 -1.48 -5.79
CA ARG A 8 -5.48 -0.23 -5.44
C ARG A 8 -6.27 -0.37 -4.16
N MET A 9 -6.22 0.65 -3.31
CA MET A 9 -6.93 0.69 -2.03
C MET A 9 -7.46 2.10 -1.78
N THR A 10 -8.57 2.21 -1.07
CA THR A 10 -9.18 3.51 -0.74
C THR A 10 -8.90 3.85 0.70
N ASP A 11 -8.47 5.08 0.94
CA ASP A 11 -8.42 5.67 2.27
C ASP A 11 -9.30 6.93 2.34
N SER A 12 -9.33 7.58 3.50
CA SER A 12 -10.09 8.82 3.74
C SER A 12 -9.72 9.97 2.80
N THR A 13 -8.61 9.85 2.10
CA THR A 13 -8.02 10.87 1.23
C THR A 13 -8.06 10.49 -0.25
N GLY A 14 -8.62 9.32 -0.60
CA GLY A 14 -8.86 8.87 -1.97
C GLY A 14 -8.24 7.50 -2.31
N GLU A 15 -8.20 7.18 -3.59
CA GLU A 15 -7.60 5.93 -4.08
C GLU A 15 -6.07 6.03 -4.13
N LEU A 16 -5.43 5.01 -3.56
CA LEU A 16 -4.00 4.79 -3.55
C LEU A 16 -3.66 3.57 -4.39
N GLU A 17 -2.54 3.64 -5.09
CA GLU A 17 -1.99 2.54 -5.88
C GLU A 17 -0.61 2.16 -5.34
N VAL A 18 -0.36 0.87 -5.19
CA VAL A 18 0.96 0.35 -4.82
C VAL A 18 1.91 0.45 -6.00
N VAL A 19 3.01 1.17 -5.84
CA VAL A 19 3.99 1.43 -6.91
C VAL A 19 5.37 0.84 -6.63
N GLY A 20 5.58 0.29 -5.44
CA GLY A 20 6.85 -0.33 -5.06
C GLY A 20 6.65 -1.66 -4.36
N ARG A 21 7.68 -2.51 -4.42
CA ARG A 21 7.67 -3.81 -3.78
C ARG A 21 7.49 -3.65 -2.27
N PRO A 22 6.43 -4.24 -1.68
CA PRO A 22 6.25 -4.21 -0.23
C PRO A 22 7.37 -4.93 0.50
N TYR A 23 7.72 -4.43 1.68
CA TYR A 23 8.69 -5.06 2.57
C TYR A 23 8.23 -4.96 4.02
N THR A 24 8.74 -5.86 4.87
CA THR A 24 8.37 -5.90 6.27
C THR A 24 9.52 -5.57 7.20
N THR A 25 9.22 -4.88 8.31
CA THR A 25 10.18 -4.57 9.37
C THR A 25 9.69 -5.14 10.72
N LYS A 26 10.50 -4.99 11.78
CA LYS A 26 10.16 -5.45 13.15
C LYS A 26 9.76 -6.93 13.20
N GLY A 27 10.56 -7.78 12.56
CA GLY A 27 10.32 -9.22 12.51
C GLY A 27 9.02 -9.61 11.80
N GLY A 28 8.61 -8.83 10.79
CA GLY A 28 7.39 -9.12 10.03
C GLY A 28 6.12 -8.48 10.59
N LYS A 29 6.20 -7.70 11.67
CA LYS A 29 5.02 -7.07 12.31
C LYS A 29 4.51 -5.84 11.56
N ASN A 30 5.40 -5.14 10.87
CA ASN A 30 5.07 -3.91 10.18
C ASN A 30 5.32 -4.09 8.69
N ALA A 31 4.38 -3.62 7.89
CA ALA A 31 4.30 -3.76 6.46
C ALA A 31 4.47 -2.38 5.84
N HIS A 32 5.58 -2.13 5.14
CA HIS A 32 5.84 -0.86 4.47
C HIS A 32 5.56 -1.00 2.98
N VAL A 33 4.79 -0.06 2.43
CA VAL A 33 4.42 -0.06 1.02
C VAL A 33 4.59 1.33 0.45
N ARG A 34 5.28 1.40 -0.68
CA ARG A 34 5.34 2.62 -1.48
C ARG A 34 4.09 2.72 -2.33
N VAL A 35 3.34 3.78 -2.14
CA VAL A 35 2.07 4.06 -2.81
C VAL A 35 2.13 5.42 -3.51
N GLN A 36 1.22 5.65 -4.45
CA GLN A 36 0.92 6.97 -5.01
C GLN A 36 -0.59 7.19 -5.04
N ARG A 37 -1.03 8.44 -5.18
CA ARG A 37 -2.44 8.74 -5.47
C ARG A 37 -2.77 8.30 -6.89
N ALA A 38 -3.83 7.51 -7.05
CA ALA A 38 -4.28 7.12 -8.39
C ALA A 38 -4.77 8.33 -9.20
N SER A 39 -5.35 9.34 -8.52
CA SER A 39 -5.80 10.60 -9.14
C SER A 39 -4.67 11.58 -9.46
N GLN A 40 -3.50 11.44 -8.82
CA GLN A 40 -2.35 12.31 -9.02
C GLN A 40 -1.05 11.46 -8.99
N PRO A 41 -0.76 10.76 -10.10
CA PRO A 41 0.43 9.94 -10.20
C PRO A 41 1.71 10.81 -10.16
N GLY A 42 2.80 10.22 -9.68
CA GLY A 42 4.12 10.87 -9.66
C GLY A 42 4.58 11.37 -8.29
N VAL A 43 3.67 11.53 -7.32
CA VAL A 43 4.02 11.75 -5.91
C VAL A 43 3.86 10.45 -5.15
N THR A 44 4.99 9.89 -4.67
CA THR A 44 4.98 8.64 -3.93
C THR A 44 5.13 8.87 -2.43
N GLU A 45 4.35 8.16 -1.63
CA GLU A 45 4.44 8.10 -0.17
C GLU A 45 4.76 6.66 0.28
N THR A 46 5.39 6.49 1.44
CA THR A 46 5.49 5.18 2.08
C THR A 46 4.48 5.09 3.21
N LYS A 47 3.49 4.21 3.07
CA LYS A 47 2.54 3.89 4.13
C LYS A 47 2.97 2.64 4.89
N MET A 48 2.59 2.59 6.15
CA MET A 48 2.83 1.47 7.05
C MET A 48 1.49 0.90 7.51
N TRP A 49 1.37 -0.41 7.43
CA TRP A 49 0.27 -1.17 8.02
C TRP A 49 0.80 -2.17 9.02
N GLY A 50 -0.04 -2.57 9.97
CA GLY A 50 0.21 -3.79 10.71
C GLY A 50 0.18 -4.99 9.76
N ALA A 51 1.07 -5.97 9.92
CA ALA A 51 1.07 -7.15 9.06
C ALA A 51 -0.18 -8.03 9.18
N TYR A 52 -0.94 -7.83 10.26
CA TYR A 52 -2.22 -8.47 10.54
C TYR A 52 -3.43 -7.57 10.25
N GLU A 53 -3.18 -6.34 9.76
CA GLU A 53 -4.24 -5.43 9.37
C GLU A 53 -4.85 -5.88 8.04
N ILE A 54 -6.18 -5.86 7.98
CA ILE A 54 -6.90 -6.24 6.77
C ILE A 54 -7.07 -4.99 5.91
N VAL A 55 -6.42 -5.00 4.75
CA VAL A 55 -6.53 -3.94 3.75
C VAL A 55 -7.35 -4.45 2.57
N SER A 56 -8.51 -3.84 2.34
CA SER A 56 -9.32 -4.14 1.16
C SER A 56 -8.63 -3.58 -0.08
N VAL A 57 -8.29 -4.48 -1.01
CA VAL A 57 -7.66 -4.11 -2.28
C VAL A 57 -8.54 -4.47 -3.47
N ARG A 58 -8.48 -3.62 -4.49
CA ARG A 58 -9.00 -3.90 -5.82
C ARG A 58 -7.84 -4.29 -6.73
N ARG A 59 -8.00 -5.45 -7.36
CA ARG A 59 -7.10 -6.00 -8.38
C ARG A 59 -7.91 -6.21 -9.66
N ALA A 60 -7.30 -5.96 -10.82
CA ALA A 60 -7.88 -6.30 -12.12
C ALA A 60 -7.64 -7.78 -12.44
#